data_AF-A0A1E1LCC2-F1
#
_entry.id   AF-A0A1E1LCC2-F1
#
_cell.length_a   1.000
_cell.length_b   1.000
_cell.length_c   1.000
_cell.angle_alpha   90.00
_cell.angle_beta   90.00
_cell.angle_gamma   90.00
#
_symmetry.space_group_name_H-M   'P 1'
#
loop_
_entity.id
_entity.type
_entity.pdbx_description
1 polymer ?
#
loop_
_entity_poly.entity_id
_entity_poly.type
_entity_poly.pdbx_seq_one_letter_code
_entity_poly.pdbx_strand_id
1 'polypeptide(L)'
;MFELTTLLPLVLLFTTSTSLPVLEERAAATCGSVLYSAAAVSAASSKACSYYKAGSAPGGYPHTYRNYEGFEFGSIAGPYQEFPILKSGALYSGGSPGADRVIITTSCKQVGTITHTGASGNNFVACTGTT
;
A
#
# COMPACT_ATOMS: atom_id res chain seq x y z
N MET A 1 46.62 55.98 -13.15
CA MET A 1 46.11 54.95 -12.21
C MET A 1 44.81 54.41 -12.79
N PHE A 2 44.84 53.19 -13.31
CA PHE A 2 43.65 52.49 -13.82
C PHE A 2 43.38 51.34 -12.85
N GLU A 3 42.27 51.42 -12.13
CA GLU A 3 41.76 50.34 -11.27
C GLU A 3 40.77 49.52 -12.11
N LEU A 4 41.06 48.23 -12.29
CA LEU A 4 40.24 47.30 -13.07
C LEU A 4 39.44 46.42 -12.08
N THR A 5 38.17 46.76 -11.88
CA THR A 5 37.26 45.97 -11.03
C THR A 5 36.86 44.67 -11.74
N THR A 6 37.46 43.56 -11.36
CA THR A 6 37.10 42.21 -11.82
C THR A 6 35.85 41.68 -11.10
N LEU A 7 34.75 41.53 -11.84
CA LEU A 7 33.55 40.79 -11.42
C LEU A 7 33.69 39.31 -11.84
N LEU A 8 33.66 38.41 -10.87
CA LEU A 8 33.69 36.96 -11.08
C LEU A 8 32.24 36.42 -11.21
N PRO A 9 31.86 35.71 -12.30
CA PRO A 9 30.51 35.19 -12.43
C PRO A 9 30.40 33.84 -11.69
N LEU A 10 29.50 33.78 -10.71
CA LEU A 10 29.16 32.56 -9.98
C LEU A 10 28.15 31.74 -10.81
N VAL A 11 28.62 30.71 -11.50
CA VAL A 11 27.79 29.80 -12.29
C VAL A 11 27.22 28.71 -11.37
N LEU A 12 25.93 28.77 -11.02
CA LEU A 12 25.22 27.68 -10.34
C LEU A 12 24.83 26.59 -11.35
N LEU A 13 25.46 25.42 -11.28
CA LEU A 13 24.98 24.22 -11.95
C LEU A 13 23.83 23.59 -11.15
N PHE A 14 22.60 23.71 -11.64
CA PHE A 14 21.46 22.96 -11.14
C PHE A 14 21.45 21.56 -11.77
N THR A 15 21.88 20.54 -11.03
CA THR A 15 21.69 19.14 -11.43
C THR A 15 20.28 18.70 -11.08
N THR A 16 19.41 18.54 -12.09
CA THR A 16 18.07 17.97 -11.89
C THR A 16 18.16 16.45 -11.81
N SER A 17 18.05 15.90 -10.61
CA SER A 17 17.94 14.45 -10.40
C SER A 17 16.53 13.98 -10.80
N THR A 18 16.42 13.28 -11.93
CA THR A 18 15.19 12.58 -12.31
C THR A 18 15.20 11.19 -11.67
N SER A 19 14.34 10.95 -10.67
CA SER A 19 14.13 9.59 -10.16
C SER A 19 13.19 8.83 -11.10
N LEU A 20 13.63 7.67 -11.58
CA LEU A 20 12.77 6.74 -12.30
C LEU A 20 11.78 6.09 -11.30
N PRO A 21 10.50 5.93 -11.65
CA PRO A 21 9.59 5.18 -10.80
C PRO A 21 10.05 3.72 -10.75
N VAL A 22 10.37 3.23 -9.56
CA VAL A 22 10.59 1.80 -9.33
C VAL A 22 9.26 1.09 -9.63
N LEU A 23 9.29 0.18 -10.61
CA LEU A 23 8.16 -0.67 -10.93
C LEU A 23 8.08 -1.74 -9.84
N GLU A 24 7.41 -1.43 -8.73
CA GLU A 24 7.08 -2.44 -7.71
C GLU A 24 6.31 -3.57 -8.40
N GLU A 25 6.70 -4.83 -8.19
CA GLU A 25 5.97 -5.97 -8.73
C GLU A 25 4.59 -6.02 -8.07
N ARG A 26 3.56 -5.66 -8.85
CA ARG A 26 2.18 -5.60 -8.35
C ARG A 26 1.51 -6.94 -8.66
N ALA A 27 1.36 -7.78 -7.66
CA ALA A 27 0.69 -9.05 -7.84
C ALA A 27 -0.84 -8.87 -7.88
N ALA A 28 -1.50 -9.53 -8.84
CA ALA A 28 -2.93 -9.77 -8.79
C ALA A 28 -3.23 -10.77 -7.66
N ALA A 29 -4.44 -10.72 -7.09
CA ALA A 29 -4.83 -11.60 -5.99
C ALA A 29 -6.17 -12.29 -6.29
N THR A 30 -6.31 -13.56 -5.90
CA THR A 30 -7.59 -14.26 -5.95
C THR A 30 -8.02 -14.67 -4.55
N CYS A 31 -9.12 -14.08 -4.08
CA CYS A 31 -9.72 -14.30 -2.77
C CYS A 31 -11.01 -15.11 -2.91
N GLY A 32 -10.97 -16.40 -2.56
CA GLY A 32 -12.06 -17.32 -2.88
C GLY A 32 -12.29 -17.38 -4.40
N SER A 33 -13.46 -16.92 -4.86
CA SER A 33 -13.81 -16.83 -6.30
C SER A 33 -13.65 -15.43 -6.89
N VAL A 34 -13.15 -14.46 -6.12
CA VAL A 34 -12.98 -13.06 -6.55
C VAL A 34 -11.56 -12.82 -7.05
N LEU A 35 -11.43 -12.38 -8.29
CA LEU A 35 -10.17 -11.96 -8.90
C LEU A 35 -9.99 -10.45 -8.76
N TYR A 36 -8.90 -10.02 -8.13
CA TYR A 36 -8.47 -8.64 -8.06
C TYR A 36 -7.27 -8.42 -8.98
N SER A 37 -7.37 -7.43 -9.85
CA SER A 37 -6.23 -7.01 -10.65
C SER A 37 -5.15 -6.39 -9.76
N ALA A 38 -3.91 -6.45 -10.23
CA ALA A 38 -2.77 -5.76 -9.61
C ALA A 38 -3.04 -4.25 -9.37
N ALA A 39 -3.78 -3.62 -10.29
CA ALA A 39 -4.19 -2.23 -10.16
C ALA A 39 -5.17 -2.01 -9.00
N ALA A 40 -6.15 -2.91 -8.81
CA ALA A 40 -7.09 -2.84 -7.70
C ALA A 40 -6.39 -3.04 -6.34
N VAL A 41 -5.50 -4.04 -6.25
CA VAL A 41 -4.69 -4.29 -5.04
C VAL A 41 -3.86 -3.08 -4.68
N SER A 42 -3.17 -2.49 -5.67
CA SER A 42 -2.38 -1.29 -5.40
C SER A 42 -3.23 -0.09 -5.04
N ALA A 43 -4.34 0.16 -5.73
CA ALA A 43 -5.18 1.32 -5.45
C ALA A 43 -5.77 1.24 -4.04
N ALA A 44 -6.22 0.05 -3.60
CA ALA A 44 -6.65 -0.19 -2.23
C ALA A 44 -5.51 0.02 -1.21
N SER A 45 -4.30 -0.46 -1.51
CA SER A 45 -3.13 -0.30 -0.64
C SER A 45 -2.67 1.16 -0.52
N SER A 46 -2.68 1.91 -1.62
CA SER A 46 -2.40 3.35 -1.61
C SER A 46 -3.47 4.12 -0.83
N LYS A 47 -4.74 3.71 -0.96
CA LYS A 47 -5.84 4.30 -0.18
C LYS A 47 -5.68 4.02 1.32
N ALA A 48 -5.33 2.79 1.67
CA ALA A 48 -5.02 2.38 3.04
C ALA A 48 -3.90 3.25 3.62
N CYS A 49 -2.78 3.42 2.90
CA CYS A 49 -1.68 4.28 3.33
C CYS A 49 -2.12 5.74 3.55
N SER A 50 -2.91 6.30 2.63
CA SER A 50 -3.42 7.66 2.74
C SER A 50 -4.25 7.84 4.02
N TYR A 51 -5.14 6.90 4.30
CA TYR A 51 -5.98 6.93 5.50
C TYR A 51 -5.19 6.67 6.79
N TYR A 52 -4.22 5.74 6.76
CA TYR A 52 -3.32 5.52 7.89
C TYR A 52 -2.57 6.81 8.26
N LYS A 53 -1.98 7.49 7.26
CA LYS A 53 -1.26 8.75 7.46
C LYS A 53 -2.16 9.89 7.92
N ALA A 54 -3.42 9.90 7.49
CA ALA A 54 -4.40 10.90 7.92
C ALA A 54 -4.89 10.68 9.37
N GLY A 55 -4.68 9.49 9.95
CA GLY A 55 -5.11 9.14 11.31
C GLY A 55 -6.62 9.01 11.51
N SER A 56 -7.42 9.21 10.46
CA SER A 56 -8.88 9.05 10.50
C SER A 56 -9.42 8.56 9.17
N ALA A 57 -10.34 7.59 9.22
CA ALA A 57 -11.05 7.15 8.04
C ALA A 57 -12.37 6.40 8.35
N PRO A 58 -13.24 6.24 7.33
CA PRO A 58 -14.55 5.62 7.48
C PRO A 58 -14.49 4.19 8.03
N GLY A 59 -15.38 3.87 8.96
CA GLY A 59 -15.45 2.55 9.59
C GLY A 59 -14.22 2.20 10.45
N GLY A 60 -13.41 3.20 10.81
CA GLY A 60 -12.20 3.03 11.61
C GLY A 60 -11.02 2.42 10.86
N TYR A 61 -11.17 2.09 9.57
CA TYR A 61 -10.09 1.53 8.77
C TYR A 61 -9.05 2.60 8.39
N PRO A 62 -7.80 2.22 8.08
CA PRO A 62 -7.25 0.87 8.23
C PRO A 62 -7.09 0.44 9.69
N HIS A 63 -7.16 -0.87 9.94
CA HIS A 63 -7.01 -1.45 11.29
C HIS A 63 -5.63 -2.06 11.46
N THR A 64 -5.15 -2.13 12.70
CA THR A 64 -3.92 -2.89 12.98
C THR A 64 -4.16 -4.37 12.77
N TYR A 65 -3.36 -4.97 11.89
CA TYR A 65 -3.38 -6.40 11.62
C TYR A 65 -2.26 -7.09 12.40
N ARG A 66 -2.63 -8.04 13.28
CA ARG A 66 -1.69 -8.70 14.19
C ARG A 66 -1.11 -10.01 13.64
N ASN A 67 -1.59 -10.48 12.49
CA ASN A 67 -1.10 -11.70 11.84
C ASN A 67 -1.15 -12.94 12.76
N TYR A 68 -2.29 -13.18 13.42
CA TYR A 68 -2.45 -14.35 14.30
C TYR A 68 -2.47 -15.67 13.52
N GLU A 69 -2.80 -15.61 12.23
CA GLU A 69 -2.74 -16.73 11.31
C GLU A 69 -1.30 -17.17 11.00
N GLY A 70 -0.29 -16.33 11.25
CA GLY A 70 1.11 -16.63 10.97
C GLY A 70 1.45 -16.64 9.49
N PHE A 71 0.89 -15.72 8.70
CA PHE A 71 1.27 -15.56 7.30
C PHE A 71 2.68 -14.97 7.18
N GLU A 72 3.44 -15.49 6.22
CA GLU A 72 4.73 -14.93 5.84
C GLU A 72 4.52 -13.93 4.70
N PHE A 73 4.54 -12.63 5.00
CA PHE A 73 4.41 -11.57 4.01
C PHE A 73 5.78 -11.16 3.44
N GLY A 74 6.46 -12.12 2.81
CA GLY A 74 7.86 -11.99 2.42
C GLY A 74 8.80 -11.67 3.59
N SER A 75 9.96 -11.06 3.30
CA SER A 75 10.95 -10.65 4.33
C SER A 75 10.64 -9.29 4.98
N ILE A 76 9.42 -8.78 4.84
CA ILE A 76 9.05 -7.45 5.32
C ILE A 76 8.32 -7.57 6.65
N ALA A 77 9.02 -7.26 7.73
CA ALA A 77 8.42 -7.23 9.06
C ALA A 77 7.40 -6.08 9.20
N GLY A 78 6.38 -6.34 10.02
CA GLY A 78 5.38 -5.35 10.43
C GLY A 78 5.95 -4.21 11.29
N PRO A 79 5.10 -3.34 11.86
CA PRO A 79 3.67 -3.56 12.10
C PRO A 79 2.81 -3.47 10.83
N TYR A 80 1.72 -4.23 10.79
CA TYR A 80 0.82 -4.30 9.64
C TYR A 80 -0.50 -3.60 9.89
N GLN A 81 -1.14 -3.18 8.81
CA GLN A 81 -2.48 -2.65 8.77
C GLN A 81 -3.30 -3.39 7.71
N GLU A 82 -4.56 -3.71 8.02
CA GLU A 82 -5.52 -4.25 7.06
C GLU A 82 -6.48 -3.17 6.55
N PHE A 83 -6.87 -3.27 5.28
CA PHE A 83 -7.82 -2.36 4.66
C PHE A 83 -8.72 -3.07 3.65
N PRO A 84 -10.02 -2.74 3.55
CA PRO A 84 -10.94 -3.42 2.64
C PRO A 84 -10.56 -3.25 1.17
N ILE A 85 -10.59 -4.35 0.43
CA ILE A 85 -10.64 -4.36 -1.03
C ILE A 85 -11.99 -4.90 -1.48
N LEU A 86 -12.70 -4.14 -2.31
CA LEU A 86 -14.10 -4.42 -2.62
C LEU A 86 -14.22 -5.14 -3.96
N LYS A 87 -15.01 -6.24 -3.98
CA LYS A 87 -15.36 -6.99 -5.19
C LYS A 87 -15.95 -6.11 -6.30
N SER A 88 -16.58 -4.98 -5.95
CA SER A 88 -17.12 -4.02 -6.92
C SER A 88 -16.04 -3.27 -7.71
N GLY A 89 -14.78 -3.32 -7.29
CA GLY A 89 -13.68 -2.54 -7.84
C GLY A 89 -13.62 -1.09 -7.32
N ALA A 90 -14.59 -0.66 -6.52
CA ALA A 90 -14.56 0.65 -5.87
C ALA A 90 -13.53 0.68 -4.73
N LEU A 91 -12.95 1.85 -4.49
CA LEU A 91 -12.14 2.08 -3.29
C LEU A 91 -13.06 2.23 -2.08
N TYR A 92 -12.74 1.52 -1.00
CA TYR A 92 -13.52 1.60 0.24
C TYR A 92 -13.51 3.02 0.81
N SER A 93 -14.69 3.52 1.12
CA SER A 93 -14.93 4.84 1.68
C SER A 93 -15.99 4.81 2.79
N GLY A 94 -16.22 3.64 3.41
CA GLY A 94 -17.25 3.42 4.45
C GLY A 94 -18.30 2.37 4.05
N GLY A 95 -19.15 2.00 5.00
CA GLY A 95 -20.18 0.98 4.81
C GLY A 95 -19.66 -0.44 5.13
N SER A 96 -20.22 -1.45 4.47
CA SER A 96 -19.80 -2.84 4.68
C SER A 96 -18.42 -3.09 4.04
N PRO A 97 -17.41 -3.57 4.79
CA PRO A 97 -16.07 -3.79 4.26
C PRO A 97 -15.95 -5.07 3.41
N GLY A 98 -16.96 -5.95 3.42
CA GLY A 98 -16.85 -7.28 2.82
C GLY A 98 -15.80 -8.16 3.50
N ALA A 99 -15.37 -9.23 2.83
CA ALA A 99 -14.52 -10.28 3.42
C ALA A 99 -13.02 -10.09 3.15
N ASP A 100 -12.65 -9.29 2.15
CA ASP A 100 -11.28 -9.27 1.61
C ASP A 100 -10.50 -8.04 2.09
N ARG A 101 -9.20 -8.20 2.31
CA ARG A 101 -8.30 -7.15 2.82
C ARG A 101 -7.00 -7.12 2.04
N VAL A 102 -6.51 -5.92 1.75
CA VAL A 102 -5.08 -5.71 1.48
C VAL A 102 -4.36 -5.47 2.79
N ILE A 103 -3.12 -5.96 2.89
CA ILE A 103 -2.24 -5.77 4.04
C ILE A 103 -1.10 -4.85 3.63
N ILE A 104 -0.92 -3.78 4.40
CA ILE A 104 0.20 -2.86 4.26
C ILE A 104 1.02 -2.80 5.54
N THR A 105 2.30 -2.43 5.45
CA THR A 105 3.07 -2.02 6.64
C THR A 105 2.76 -0.58 7.03
N THR A 106 3.16 -0.17 8.23
CA THR A 106 3.09 1.25 8.65
C THR A 106 3.97 2.17 7.80
N SER A 107 4.96 1.62 7.09
CA SER A 107 5.74 2.32 6.05
C SER A 107 5.07 2.33 4.67
N CYS A 108 3.79 1.93 4.59
CA CYS A 108 2.97 1.89 3.38
C CYS A 108 3.45 0.94 2.28
N LYS A 109 4.16 -0.14 2.64
CA LYS A 109 4.46 -1.21 1.68
C LYS A 109 3.28 -2.17 1.62
N GLN A 110 2.81 -2.53 0.43
CA GLN A 110 1.84 -3.62 0.28
C GLN A 110 2.57 -4.95 0.44
N VAL A 111 2.06 -5.82 1.30
CA VAL A 111 2.73 -7.07 1.65
C VAL A 111 1.83 -8.30 1.52
N GLY A 112 0.52 -8.12 1.35
CA GLY A 112 -0.33 -9.24 0.95
C GLY A 112 -1.80 -8.90 0.77
N THR A 113 -2.59 -9.92 0.40
CA THR A 113 -4.05 -9.87 0.36
C THR A 113 -4.62 -11.10 1.06
N ILE A 114 -5.60 -10.91 1.94
CA ILE A 114 -6.20 -11.97 2.74
C ILE A 114 -7.73 -11.90 2.67
N THR A 115 -8.41 -12.99 3.01
CA THR A 115 -9.88 -13.08 2.98
C THR A 115 -10.44 -13.92 4.11
N HIS A 116 -11.62 -13.52 4.62
CA HIS A 116 -12.42 -14.40 5.48
C HIS A 116 -13.08 -15.55 4.69
N THR A 117 -13.14 -15.46 3.36
CA THR A 117 -13.79 -16.47 2.52
C THR A 117 -13.03 -17.79 2.59
N GLY A 118 -13.69 -18.83 3.11
CA GLY A 118 -13.07 -20.15 3.32
C GLY A 118 -12.30 -20.28 4.63
N ALA A 119 -12.23 -19.22 5.44
CA ALA A 119 -11.72 -19.28 6.81
C ALA A 119 -12.85 -19.64 7.79
N SER A 120 -12.46 -20.17 8.96
CA SER A 120 -13.41 -20.43 10.05
C SER A 120 -13.54 -19.22 10.98
N GLY A 121 -14.76 -18.90 11.40
CA GLY A 121 -15.02 -17.79 12.33
C GLY A 121 -14.55 -16.44 11.77
N ASN A 122 -13.75 -15.71 12.54
CA ASN A 122 -13.18 -14.42 12.17
C ASN A 122 -11.72 -14.52 11.67
N ASN A 123 -11.24 -15.73 11.41
CA ASN A 123 -9.88 -15.91 10.89
C ASN A 123 -9.80 -15.47 9.43
N PHE A 124 -8.59 -15.34 8.94
CA PHE A 124 -8.30 -15.15 7.53
C PHE A 124 -7.62 -16.39 6.92
N VAL A 125 -7.68 -16.47 5.59
CA VAL A 125 -6.79 -17.27 4.75
C VAL A 125 -6.12 -16.35 3.73
N ALA A 126 -4.92 -16.71 3.27
CA ALA A 126 -4.23 -15.96 2.24
C ALA A 126 -4.96 -16.06 0.90
N CYS A 127 -5.11 -14.94 0.19
CA CYS A 127 -5.52 -14.97 -1.20
C CYS A 127 -4.37 -15.47 -2.07
N THR A 128 -4.67 -16.29 -3.08
CA THR A 128 -3.63 -16.76 -4.02
C THR A 128 -3.08 -15.59 -4.83
N GLY A 129 -1.81 -15.66 -5.22
CA GLY A 129 -1.09 -14.54 -5.85
C GLY A 129 -0.57 -13.50 -4.86
N THR A 130 -0.86 -13.64 -3.57
CA THR A 130 -0.11 -12.94 -2.52
C THR A 130 1.32 -13.49 -2.46
N THR A 131 2.31 -12.59 -2.40
CA THR A 131 3.75 -12.89 -2.25
C THR A 131 4.25 -12.46 -0.88
#